data_AF-A0A381X7W7-F1
#
_entry.id   AF-A0A381X7W7-F1
#
_cell.length_a   1.000
_cell.length_b   1.000
_cell.length_c   1.000
_cell.angle_alpha   90.00
_cell.angle_beta   90.00
_cell.angle_gamma   90.00
#
_symmetry.space_group_name_H-M   'P 1'
#
loop_
_entity.id
_entity.type
_entity.pdbx_description
1 polymer ?
#
loop_
_entity_poly.entity_id
_entity_poly.type
_entity_poly.pdbx_seq_one_letter_code
_entity_poly.pdbx_strand_id
1 'polypeptide(L)'
;VFILYHALNFQKCREDTKTLIKGDSMDFREILKLQFDEYESETERLVDGLTEEERRFMPSEESHHIDFALWHAARAEDILLNLGVREEEQLWVRGGWAEKFGIPPADVGVGYTAQQVKDMPAISLEDLLA
;
A
#
# COMPACT_ATOMS: atom_id res chain seq x y z
N VAL A 1 0.31 0.10 -0.64
CA VAL A 1 1.71 0.60 -0.50
C VAL A 1 1.77 2.12 -0.71
N PHE A 2 0.64 2.82 -0.55
CA PHE A 2 0.40 4.02 -1.37
C PHE A 2 0.18 5.31 -0.60
N ILE A 3 0.40 5.32 0.72
CA ILE A 3 0.04 6.50 1.51
C ILE A 3 1.24 7.44 1.78
N LEU A 4 2.40 7.19 1.16
CA LEU A 4 3.53 8.13 1.16
C LEU A 4 3.77 8.87 -0.16
N TYR A 5 3.38 8.32 -1.32
CA TYR A 5 3.65 9.00 -2.60
C TYR A 5 2.96 10.37 -2.67
N HIS A 6 1.73 10.47 -2.13
CA HIS A 6 1.00 11.74 -2.07
C HIS A 6 1.45 12.70 -0.94
N ALA A 7 2.11 12.20 0.12
CA ALA A 7 2.62 13.06 1.19
C ALA A 7 4.04 13.58 0.93
N LEU A 8 4.78 12.92 0.04
CA LEU A 8 6.14 13.26 -0.35
C LEU A 8 6.16 13.46 -1.87
N ASN A 9 5.62 14.59 -2.35
CA ASN A 9 5.79 15.06 -3.74
C ASN A 9 7.28 14.98 -4.18
N PHE A 10 7.72 13.89 -4.79
CA PHE A 10 9.09 13.79 -5.32
C PHE A 10 9.11 13.05 -6.65
N GLN A 11 9.16 13.89 -7.68
CA GLN A 11 9.30 13.56 -9.07
C GLN A 11 10.63 12.81 -9.33
N LYS A 12 10.53 11.58 -9.84
CA LYS A 12 11.49 10.93 -10.78
C LYS A 12 12.83 10.43 -10.20
N CYS A 13 12.79 9.27 -9.53
CA CYS A 13 13.98 8.59 -8.96
C CYS A 13 14.85 7.80 -9.98
N ARG A 14 14.38 7.59 -11.23
CA ARG A 14 15.07 6.70 -12.19
C ARG A 14 16.41 7.25 -12.74
N GLU A 15 16.66 8.55 -12.65
CA GLU A 15 17.94 9.16 -13.03
C GLU A 15 18.94 9.25 -11.86
N ASP A 16 18.47 9.17 -10.62
CA ASP A 16 19.30 9.38 -9.43
C ASP A 16 20.22 8.19 -9.16
N THR A 17 19.82 6.97 -9.53
CA THR A 17 20.62 5.75 -9.34
C THR A 17 21.99 5.80 -10.05
N LYS A 18 22.10 6.53 -11.17
CA LYS A 18 23.37 6.71 -11.89
C LYS A 18 24.26 7.81 -11.29
N THR A 19 23.65 8.79 -10.64
CA THR A 19 24.34 9.91 -10.00
C THR A 19 24.90 9.51 -8.62
N LEU A 20 24.22 8.57 -7.94
CA LEU A 20 24.51 8.11 -6.57
C LEU A 20 25.82 7.29 -6.40
N ILE A 21 26.45 6.79 -7.46
CA ILE A 21 27.75 6.09 -7.37
C ILE A 21 28.94 7.07 -7.24
N LYS A 22 28.70 8.38 -7.36
CA LYS A 22 29.74 9.41 -7.29
C LYS A 22 29.78 10.12 -5.92
N GLY A 23 30.27 9.42 -4.90
CA GLY A 23 31.11 10.04 -3.87
C GLY A 23 30.46 10.65 -2.62
N ASP A 24 29.14 10.57 -2.41
CA ASP A 24 28.52 10.88 -1.11
C ASP A 24 28.01 9.59 -0.44
N SER A 25 28.18 9.48 0.88
CA SER A 25 27.66 8.36 1.67
C SER A 25 26.13 8.41 1.68
N MET A 26 25.48 7.40 1.07
CA MET A 26 24.02 7.30 1.01
C MET A 26 23.41 7.26 2.43
N ASP A 27 22.45 8.15 2.68
CA ASP A 27 21.70 8.17 3.94
C ASP A 27 20.76 6.95 3.99
N PHE A 28 20.56 6.35 5.17
CA PHE A 28 19.65 5.22 5.32
C PHE A 28 18.21 5.59 4.89
N ARG A 29 17.85 6.87 4.99
CA ARG A 29 16.56 7.38 4.51
C ARG A 29 16.43 7.28 2.99
N GLU A 30 17.52 7.44 2.24
CA GLU A 30 17.53 7.29 0.78
C GLU A 30 17.35 5.82 0.39
N ILE A 31 17.96 4.90 1.12
CA ILE A 31 17.75 3.46 0.92
C ILE A 31 16.28 3.09 1.14
N LEU A 32 15.68 3.58 2.24
CA LEU A 32 14.27 3.31 2.52
C LEU A 32 13.36 3.86 1.41
N LYS A 33 13.62 5.06 0.91
CA LYS A 33 12.88 5.64 -0.22
C LYS A 33 12.99 4.78 -1.48
N LEU A 34 14.20 4.34 -1.84
CA LEU A 34 14.42 3.45 -2.98
C LEU A 34 13.62 2.15 -2.85
N GLN A 35 13.55 1.57 -1.64
CA GLN A 35 12.76 0.37 -1.39
C GLN A 35 11.26 0.62 -1.57
N PHE A 36 10.74 1.75 -1.09
CA PHE A 36 9.32 2.08 -1.30
C PHE A 36 9.00 2.31 -2.78
N ASP A 37 9.86 3.03 -3.52
CA ASP A 37 9.71 3.23 -4.96
C ASP A 37 9.72 1.90 -5.73
N GLU A 38 10.59 0.96 -5.34
CA GLU A 38 10.66 -0.38 -5.93
C GLU A 38 9.40 -1.19 -5.61
N TYR A 39 8.93 -1.18 -4.36
CA TYR A 39 7.70 -1.88 -3.98
C TYR A 39 6.47 -1.32 -4.70
N GLU A 40 6.38 -0.01 -4.87
CA GLU A 40 5.30 0.65 -5.61
C GLU A 40 5.33 0.19 -7.07
N SER A 41 6.46 0.39 -7.76
CA SER A 41 6.61 0.02 -9.18
C SER A 41 6.36 -1.47 -9.43
N GLU A 42 6.81 -2.35 -8.54
CA GLU A 42 6.58 -3.79 -8.68
C GLU A 42 5.13 -4.16 -8.36
N THR A 43 4.49 -3.49 -7.40
CA THR A 43 3.06 -3.70 -7.12
C THR A 43 2.22 -3.34 -8.34
N GLU A 44 2.43 -2.15 -8.93
CA GLU A 44 1.76 -1.73 -10.16
C GLU A 44 1.98 -2.74 -11.30
N ARG A 45 3.23 -3.17 -11.51
CA ARG A 45 3.57 -4.14 -12.55
C ARG A 45 2.90 -5.50 -12.34
N LEU A 46 2.73 -5.94 -11.10
CA LEU A 46 2.14 -7.24 -10.78
C LEU A 46 0.61 -7.26 -10.91
N VAL A 47 -0.05 -6.11 -10.72
CA VAL A 47 -1.51 -5.98 -10.82
C VAL A 47 -1.96 -5.47 -12.19
N ASP A 48 -1.04 -4.98 -13.01
CA ASP A 48 -1.32 -4.53 -14.38
C ASP A 48 -1.99 -5.62 -15.22
N GLY A 49 -3.08 -5.24 -15.87
CA GLY A 49 -3.88 -6.15 -16.71
C GLY A 49 -4.78 -7.14 -15.98
N LEU A 50 -4.75 -7.22 -14.64
CA LEU A 50 -5.66 -8.09 -13.90
C LEU A 50 -7.10 -7.57 -13.91
N THR A 51 -8.04 -8.45 -14.21
CA THR A 51 -9.47 -8.16 -14.07
C THR A 51 -9.90 -8.15 -12.60
N GLU A 52 -11.06 -7.55 -12.30
CA GLU A 52 -11.63 -7.58 -10.95
C GLU A 52 -11.87 -9.02 -10.45
N GLU A 53 -12.32 -9.92 -11.32
CA GLU A 53 -12.53 -11.33 -10.98
C GLU A 53 -11.22 -12.02 -10.59
N GLU A 54 -10.14 -11.80 -11.35
CA GLU A 54 -8.82 -12.35 -11.05
C GLU A 54 -8.25 -11.78 -9.75
N ARG A 55 -8.43 -10.48 -9.49
CA ARG A 55 -7.98 -9.84 -8.23
C ARG A 55 -8.76 -10.33 -7.01
N ARG A 56 -10.03 -10.71 -7.18
CA ARG A 56 -10.93 -11.21 -6.12
C ARG A 56 -10.97 -12.74 -6.03
N PHE A 57 -10.24 -13.44 -6.90
CA PHE A 57 -10.12 -14.89 -6.85
C PHE A 57 -9.38 -15.35 -5.60
N MET A 58 -9.92 -16.39 -4.94
CA MET A 58 -9.32 -17.05 -3.77
C MET A 58 -8.90 -18.48 -4.17
N PRO A 59 -7.59 -18.79 -4.21
CA PRO A 59 -7.10 -20.10 -4.63
C PRO A 59 -7.54 -21.29 -3.75
N SER A 60 -7.87 -21.02 -2.48
CA SER A 60 -8.43 -22.00 -1.55
C SER A 60 -9.43 -21.32 -0.60
N GLU A 61 -10.24 -22.13 0.09
CA GLU A 61 -11.19 -21.65 1.11
C GLU A 61 -10.52 -21.00 2.33
N GLU A 62 -9.19 -21.09 2.45
CA GLU A 62 -8.40 -20.48 3.54
C GLU A 62 -7.49 -19.34 3.04
N SER A 63 -7.49 -19.08 1.73
CA SER A 63 -6.66 -18.02 1.13
C SER A 63 -7.31 -16.65 1.29
N HIS A 64 -6.57 -15.58 1.03
CA HIS A 64 -7.13 -14.26 0.76
C HIS A 64 -6.95 -13.93 -0.73
N HIS A 65 -7.75 -13.00 -1.24
CA HIS A 65 -7.60 -12.50 -2.60
C HIS A 65 -6.61 -11.31 -2.65
N ILE A 66 -6.25 -10.84 -3.85
CA ILE A 66 -5.22 -9.82 -4.07
C ILE A 66 -5.64 -8.47 -3.47
N ASP A 67 -6.90 -8.06 -3.64
CA ASP A 67 -7.37 -6.76 -3.12
C ASP A 67 -7.23 -6.65 -1.60
N PHE A 68 -7.46 -7.75 -0.87
CA PHE A 68 -7.27 -7.79 0.57
C PHE A 68 -5.79 -7.61 0.93
N ALA A 69 -4.88 -8.25 0.19
CA ALA A 69 -3.45 -8.10 0.43
C ALA A 69 -2.98 -6.66 0.19
N LEU A 70 -3.45 -6.00 -0.88
CA LEU A 70 -3.13 -4.60 -1.17
C LEU A 70 -3.63 -3.65 -0.07
N TRP A 71 -4.89 -3.79 0.31
CA TRP A 71 -5.49 -2.99 1.38
C TRP A 71 -4.79 -3.24 2.73
N HIS A 72 -4.59 -4.51 3.10
CA HIS A 72 -3.98 -4.88 4.37
C HIS A 72 -2.53 -4.39 4.48
N ALA A 73 -1.74 -4.50 3.40
CA ALA A 73 -0.39 -3.95 3.33
C ALA A 73 -0.40 -2.42 3.50
N ALA A 74 -1.33 -1.71 2.83
CA ALA A 74 -1.46 -0.26 2.99
C ALA A 74 -1.87 0.15 4.41
N ARG A 75 -2.75 -0.61 5.07
CA ARG A 75 -3.12 -0.38 6.50
C ARG A 75 -1.92 -0.57 7.43
N ALA A 76 -1.13 -1.62 7.23
CA ALA A 76 0.07 -1.88 8.02
C ALA A 76 1.10 -0.75 7.87
N GLU A 77 1.35 -0.31 6.64
CA GLU A 77 2.26 0.79 6.34
C GLU A 77 1.81 2.11 6.99
N ASP A 78 0.53 2.46 6.88
CA ASP A 78 -0.04 3.67 7.48
C ASP A 78 0.11 3.68 9.02
N ILE A 79 -0.15 2.54 9.67
CA ILE A 79 0.07 2.38 11.11
C ILE A 79 1.55 2.56 11.46
N LEU A 80 2.45 1.88 10.75
CA LEU A 80 3.88 1.94 11.07
C LEU A 80 4.44 3.34 10.88
N LEU A 81 4.07 4.02 9.79
CA LEU A 81 4.69 5.28 9.41
C LEU A 81 3.99 6.49 10.02
N ASN A 82 2.69 6.63 9.87
CA ASN A 82 1.99 7.81 10.40
C ASN A 82 1.86 7.72 11.92
N LEU A 83 1.38 6.60 12.45
CA LEU A 83 1.24 6.47 13.90
C LEU A 83 2.57 6.16 14.59
N GLY A 84 3.37 5.23 14.07
CA GLY A 84 4.59 4.76 14.74
C GLY A 84 5.81 5.68 14.60
N VAL A 85 6.07 6.23 13.42
CA VAL A 85 7.27 7.05 13.15
C VAL A 85 6.98 8.53 13.27
N ARG A 86 5.86 9.00 12.71
CA ARG A 86 5.50 10.42 12.69
C ARG A 86 4.73 10.87 13.92
N GLU A 87 4.20 9.94 14.71
CA GLU A 87 3.31 10.21 15.85
C GLU A 87 2.07 11.04 15.47
N GLU A 88 1.55 10.80 14.27
CA GLU A 88 0.36 11.47 13.75
C GLU A 88 -0.81 10.48 13.58
N GLU A 89 -2.03 10.99 13.42
CA GLU A 89 -3.19 10.16 13.09
C GLU A 89 -2.99 9.43 11.75
N GLN A 90 -3.43 8.19 11.67
CA GLN A 90 -3.41 7.38 10.44
C GLN A 90 -4.05 8.13 9.27
N LEU A 91 -3.40 8.14 8.10
CA LEU A 91 -3.94 8.70 6.87
C LEU A 91 -5.25 8.04 6.47
N TRP A 92 -5.44 6.77 6.81
CA TRP A 92 -6.71 6.04 6.69
C TRP A 92 -7.92 6.80 7.25
N VAL A 93 -7.74 7.47 8.40
CA VAL A 93 -8.80 8.20 9.09
C VAL A 93 -8.82 9.65 8.64
N ARG A 94 -7.72 10.39 8.82
CA ARG A 94 -7.66 11.84 8.50
C ARG A 94 -7.81 12.13 7.01
N GLY A 95 -7.52 11.16 6.15
CA GLY A 95 -7.68 11.24 4.69
C GLY A 95 -9.03 10.76 4.17
N GLY A 96 -9.95 10.33 5.05
CA GLY A 96 -11.30 9.91 4.65
C GLY A 96 -11.38 8.55 3.95
N TRP A 97 -10.30 7.77 3.94
CA TRP A 97 -10.25 6.47 3.25
C TRP A 97 -11.17 5.42 3.87
N ALA A 98 -11.30 5.41 5.21
CA ALA A 98 -12.24 4.54 5.91
C ALA A 98 -13.68 4.71 5.40
N GLU A 99 -14.12 5.97 5.24
CA GLU A 99 -15.44 6.28 4.69
C GLU A 99 -15.53 5.91 3.21
N LYS A 100 -14.52 6.27 2.41
CA LYS A 100 -14.46 5.97 0.98
C LYS A 100 -14.55 4.47 0.69
N PHE A 101 -13.90 3.64 1.50
CA PHE A 101 -13.86 2.18 1.30
C PHE A 101 -15.03 1.48 2.00
N GLY A 102 -15.80 2.19 2.84
CA GLY A 102 -16.88 1.60 3.63
C GLY A 102 -16.40 0.59 4.67
N ILE A 103 -15.16 0.72 5.14
CA ILE A 103 -14.54 -0.18 6.13
C ILE A 103 -14.38 0.59 7.45
N PRO A 104 -14.74 0.01 8.62
CA PRO A 104 -14.64 0.71 9.89
C PRO A 104 -13.23 1.29 10.15
N PRO A 105 -13.10 2.50 10.72
CA PRO A 105 -11.80 3.15 10.95
C PRO A 105 -10.78 2.32 11.75
N ALA A 106 -11.27 1.54 12.71
CA ALA A 106 -10.45 0.68 13.56
C ALA A 106 -10.08 -0.66 12.90
N ASP A 107 -10.67 -0.99 11.75
CA ASP A 107 -10.43 -2.27 11.10
C ASP A 107 -9.07 -2.29 10.41
N VAL A 108 -8.38 -3.42 10.61
CA VAL A 108 -7.06 -3.71 10.09
C VAL A 108 -7.00 -5.10 9.47
N GLY A 109 -8.10 -5.86 9.45
CA GLY A 109 -8.15 -7.19 8.82
C GLY A 109 -7.50 -8.32 9.62
N VAL A 110 -6.88 -8.02 10.77
CA VAL A 110 -6.20 -9.02 11.61
C VAL A 110 -7.23 -10.00 12.17
N GLY A 111 -7.01 -11.29 11.92
CA GLY A 111 -7.90 -12.35 12.37
C GLY A 111 -9.16 -12.51 11.53
N TYR A 112 -9.23 -11.89 10.36
CA TYR A 112 -10.31 -12.15 9.41
C TYR A 112 -10.38 -13.64 9.05
N THR A 113 -11.59 -14.17 9.07
CA THR A 113 -11.93 -15.44 8.44
C THR A 113 -11.94 -15.30 6.92
N ALA A 114 -11.82 -16.41 6.19
CA ALA A 114 -11.91 -16.40 4.73
C ALA A 114 -13.25 -15.80 4.22
N GLN A 115 -14.35 -16.01 4.95
CA GLN A 115 -15.64 -15.39 4.61
C GLN A 115 -15.60 -13.88 4.79
N GLN A 116 -14.98 -13.36 5.85
CA GLN A 116 -14.80 -11.92 6.03
C GLN A 116 -13.90 -11.29 4.96
N VAL A 117 -12.85 -12.02 4.53
CA VAL A 117 -12.04 -11.58 3.38
C VAL A 117 -12.91 -11.51 2.12
N LYS A 118 -13.67 -12.56 1.84
CA LYS A 118 -14.58 -12.62 0.68
C LYS A 118 -15.60 -11.48 0.68
N ASP A 119 -16.14 -11.15 1.85
CA ASP A 119 -17.16 -10.11 2.05
C ASP A 119 -16.58 -8.69 2.15
N MET A 120 -15.25 -8.53 2.09
CA MET A 120 -14.62 -7.22 2.06
C MET A 120 -15.19 -6.38 0.90
N PRO A 121 -15.52 -5.09 1.12
CA PRO A 121 -16.05 -4.22 0.07
C PRO A 121 -15.21 -4.28 -1.22
N ALA A 122 -15.88 -4.24 -2.38
CA ALA A 122 -15.20 -4.12 -3.66
C ALA A 122 -14.66 -2.68 -3.80
N ILE A 123 -13.34 -2.58 -3.98
CA ILE A 123 -12.62 -1.32 -4.10
C ILE A 123 -11.95 -1.30 -5.48
N SER A 124 -12.00 -0.14 -6.13
CA SER A 124 -11.37 0.03 -7.44
C SER A 124 -9.85 -0.20 -7.33
N LEU A 125 -9.23 -0.71 -8.39
CA LEU A 125 -7.77 -0.87 -8.40
C LEU A 125 -7.08 0.49 -8.27
N GLU A 126 -7.62 1.52 -8.91
CA GLU A 126 -7.16 2.91 -8.79
C GLU A 126 -7.10 3.35 -7.33
N ASP A 127 -8.15 3.10 -6.56
CA ASP A 127 -8.20 3.48 -5.15
C ASP A 127 -7.26 2.66 -4.26
N LEU A 128 -7.02 1.38 -4.58
CA LEU A 128 -6.07 0.53 -3.86
C LEU A 128 -4.60 0.94 -4.12
N LEU A 129 -4.36 1.65 -5.22
CA LEU A 129 -3.05 2.15 -5.66
C LEU A 129 -2.89 3.68 -5.47
N ALA A 130 -3.76 4.34 -4.72
CA ALA A 130 -3.80 5.81 -4.60
C ALA A 130 -3.12 6.38 -3.34
#